data_AF-A0A4R4N2C4-F1
#
_entry.id   AF-A0A4R4N2C4-F1
#
_cell.length_a   1.000
_cell.length_b   1.000
_cell.length_c   1.000
_cell.angle_alpha   90.00
_cell.angle_beta   90.00
_cell.angle_gamma   90.00
#
_symmetry.space_group_name_H-M   'P 1'
#
loop_
_entity.id
_entity.type
_entity.pdbx_description
1 polymer ?
#
loop_
_entity_poly.entity_id
_entity_poly.type
_entity_poly.pdbx_seq_one_letter_code
_entity_poly.pdbx_strand_id
1 'polypeptide(L)'
;MRTVVLPTVVTLGAIVFWVARAPDVAAVLAAVATVWAMQLIAPAIRRRSLSMEGWASEVLFAAPFVLFFLPYVAWAVLARPPLAWDWTGAVLALGAAGAVYASNWRQLRLGFDRELLEIMPPLHFTTAALRSYQLLAAAVGQELFYRGVVFEFLRPTMGWGVVVVSTVLFVVEHLGNRWAGAVLDIAYVVRITILSTILATIMFMTGSLWAALLGHVIYNLFPAAQVAWRYRVNPYRSSAT
;
A
#
# COMPACT_ATOMS: atom_id res chain seq x y z
N MET A 1 26.38 -1.43 4.37
CA MET A 1 26.03 -0.61 3.18
C MET A 1 26.52 -1.19 1.83
N ARG A 2 27.48 -2.14 1.80
CA ARG A 2 28.00 -2.72 0.53
C ARG A 2 27.10 -3.74 -0.17
N THR A 3 26.02 -4.20 0.46
CA THR A 3 25.12 -5.24 -0.07
C THR A 3 23.98 -4.74 -0.97
N VAL A 4 23.81 -3.42 -1.13
CA VAL A 4 22.73 -2.84 -1.95
C VAL A 4 23.22 -2.35 -3.32
N VAL A 5 24.51 -2.01 -3.43
CA VAL A 5 25.07 -1.38 -4.64
C VAL A 5 25.06 -2.33 -5.85
N LEU A 6 25.44 -3.59 -5.65
CA LEU A 6 25.53 -4.56 -6.75
C LEU A 6 24.14 -4.93 -7.32
N PRO A 7 23.11 -5.24 -6.49
CA PRO A 7 21.74 -5.39 -6.99
C PRO A 7 21.25 -4.13 -7.71
N THR A 8 21.44 -2.94 -7.14
CA THR A 8 20.98 -1.69 -7.75
C THR A 8 21.63 -1.42 -9.10
N VAL A 9 22.95 -1.65 -9.25
CA VAL A 9 23.66 -1.44 -10.53
C VAL A 9 23.27 -2.49 -11.56
N VAL A 10 23.09 -3.76 -11.17
CA VAL A 10 22.62 -4.82 -12.09
C VAL A 10 21.17 -4.57 -12.52
N THR A 11 20.31 -4.14 -11.60
CA THR A 11 18.93 -3.75 -11.91
C THR A 11 18.91 -2.52 -12.82
N LEU A 12 19.71 -1.49 -12.56
CA LEU A 12 19.82 -0.32 -13.43
C LEU A 12 20.38 -0.66 -14.82
N GLY A 13 21.39 -1.54 -14.90
CA GLY A 13 21.94 -2.01 -16.18
C GLY A 13 20.96 -2.85 -16.99
N ALA A 14 20.19 -3.72 -16.34
CA ALA A 14 19.13 -4.50 -16.97
C ALA A 14 17.96 -3.62 -17.42
N ILE A 15 17.61 -2.59 -16.62
CA ILE A 15 16.65 -1.55 -16.98
C ILE A 15 17.12 -0.83 -18.24
N VAL A 16 18.35 -0.29 -18.26
CA VAL A 16 18.90 0.44 -19.43
C VAL A 16 18.93 -0.43 -20.70
N PHE A 17 19.30 -1.70 -20.59
CA PHE A 17 19.30 -2.63 -21.74
C PHE A 17 17.88 -2.96 -22.24
N TRP A 18 16.90 -3.10 -21.34
CA TRP A 18 15.49 -3.31 -21.69
C TRP A 18 14.80 -2.03 -22.21
N VAL A 19 15.18 -0.86 -21.68
CA VAL A 19 14.65 0.46 -22.08
C VAL A 19 14.83 0.72 -23.57
N ALA A 20 15.91 0.19 -24.17
CA ALA A 20 16.17 0.35 -25.60
C ALA A 20 15.21 -0.46 -26.51
N ARG A 21 14.42 -1.40 -25.99
CA ARG A 21 13.56 -2.28 -26.80
C ARG A 21 12.09 -2.36 -26.39
N ALA A 22 11.73 -1.92 -25.19
CA ALA A 22 10.35 -1.92 -24.70
C ALA A 22 10.07 -0.68 -23.83
N PRO A 23 9.67 0.45 -24.43
CA PRO A 23 9.48 1.72 -23.69
C PRO A 23 8.42 1.62 -22.59
N ASP A 24 7.40 0.77 -22.75
CA ASP A 24 6.38 0.56 -21.73
C ASP A 24 6.93 -0.13 -20.47
N VAL A 25 7.79 -1.12 -20.68
CA VAL A 25 8.49 -1.81 -19.58
C VAL A 25 9.47 -0.85 -18.90
N ALA A 26 10.13 0.02 -19.66
CA ALA A 26 10.98 1.07 -19.11
C ALA A 26 10.21 2.02 -18.17
N ALA A 27 9.03 2.47 -18.59
CA ALA A 27 8.19 3.36 -17.79
C ALA A 27 7.81 2.71 -16.45
N VAL A 28 7.38 1.44 -16.49
CA VAL A 28 7.04 0.69 -15.26
C VAL A 28 8.27 0.47 -14.38
N LEU A 29 9.42 0.11 -14.95
CA LEU A 29 10.64 -0.10 -14.17
C LEU A 29 11.15 1.20 -13.54
N ALA A 30 11.08 2.33 -14.25
CA ALA A 30 11.40 3.64 -13.71
C ALA A 30 10.46 4.00 -12.56
N ALA A 31 9.16 3.77 -12.72
CA ALA A 31 8.18 3.98 -11.67
C ALA A 31 8.45 3.09 -10.45
N VAL A 32 8.66 1.79 -10.66
CA VAL A 32 9.08 0.84 -9.61
C VAL A 32 10.35 1.33 -8.91
N ALA A 33 11.37 1.79 -9.64
CA ALA A 33 12.60 2.30 -9.05
C ALA A 33 12.37 3.49 -8.11
N THR A 34 11.38 4.36 -8.40
CA THR A 34 11.01 5.42 -7.46
C THR A 34 10.36 4.86 -6.18
N VAL A 35 9.54 3.80 -6.27
CA VAL A 35 8.99 3.07 -5.10
C VAL A 35 10.13 2.60 -4.22
N TRP A 36 11.10 1.91 -4.83
CA TRP A 36 12.26 1.36 -4.12
C TRP A 36 13.14 2.43 -3.50
N ALA A 37 13.41 3.52 -4.23
CA ALA A 37 14.19 4.63 -3.71
C ALA A 37 13.55 5.19 -2.42
N MET A 38 12.22 5.34 -2.41
CA MET A 38 11.51 5.77 -1.20
C MET A 38 11.58 4.74 -0.08
N GLN A 39 11.42 3.45 -0.37
CA GLN A 39 11.57 2.41 0.66
C GLN A 39 12.98 2.35 1.27
N LEU A 40 14.02 2.71 0.50
CA LEU A 40 15.39 2.79 1.00
C LEU A 40 15.59 3.99 1.94
N ILE A 41 14.91 5.10 1.67
CA ILE A 41 15.01 6.34 2.47
C ILE A 41 14.09 6.29 3.70
N ALA A 42 12.97 5.57 3.61
CA ALA A 42 11.93 5.55 4.64
C ALA A 42 12.42 5.14 6.04
N PRO A 43 13.37 4.20 6.23
CA PRO A 43 13.96 3.94 7.55
C PRO A 43 14.68 5.15 8.16
N ALA A 44 15.33 5.97 7.34
CA ALA A 44 15.98 7.20 7.82
C ALA A 44 14.93 8.26 8.20
N ILE A 45 13.88 8.40 7.39
CA ILE A 45 12.73 9.25 7.67
C ILE A 45 12.06 8.83 8.99
N ARG A 46 11.82 7.53 9.19
CA ARG A 46 11.26 6.99 10.44
C ARG A 46 12.15 7.27 11.64
N ARG A 47 13.48 7.07 11.53
CA ARG A 47 14.39 7.43 12.62
C ARG A 47 14.32 8.92 12.97
N ARG A 48 14.23 9.78 11.94
CA ARG A 48 14.10 11.21 12.15
C ARG A 48 12.76 11.57 12.79
N SER A 49 11.66 10.97 12.35
CA SER A 49 10.33 11.23 12.92
C SER A 49 10.29 10.85 14.40
N LEU A 50 10.92 9.74 14.81
CA LEU A 50 11.02 9.34 16.21
C LEU A 50 11.79 10.35 17.10
N SER A 51 12.64 11.19 16.52
CA SER A 51 13.35 12.27 17.23
C SER A 51 12.57 13.58 17.29
N MET A 52 11.38 13.63 16.69
CA MET A 52 10.52 14.80 16.62
C MET A 52 9.27 14.57 17.48
N GLU A 53 8.70 15.64 17.99
CA GLU A 53 7.45 15.60 18.75
C GLU A 53 6.29 16.17 17.94
N GLY A 54 5.07 15.79 18.34
CA GLY A 54 3.83 16.33 17.79
C GLY A 54 3.59 16.00 16.31
N TRP A 55 2.85 16.88 15.63
CA TRP A 55 2.33 16.65 14.28
C TRP A 55 3.41 16.55 13.21
N ALA A 56 4.54 17.24 13.39
CA ALA A 56 5.63 17.23 12.42
C ALA A 56 6.28 15.85 12.30
N SER A 57 6.37 15.11 13.41
CA SER A 57 6.80 13.71 13.42
C SER A 57 5.88 12.84 12.56
N GLU A 58 4.56 12.96 12.76
CA GLU A 58 3.57 12.14 12.08
C GLU A 58 3.49 12.45 10.57
N VAL A 59 3.58 13.73 10.18
CA VAL A 59 3.63 14.13 8.77
C VAL A 59 4.89 13.58 8.10
N LEU A 60 6.04 13.69 8.76
CA LEU A 60 7.30 13.16 8.23
C LEU A 60 7.21 11.63 8.09
N PHE A 61 6.60 10.93 9.05
CA PHE A 61 6.38 9.49 8.98
C PHE A 61 5.42 9.07 7.85
N ALA A 62 4.35 9.85 7.61
CA ALA A 62 3.36 9.55 6.59
C ALA A 62 3.85 9.89 5.17
N ALA A 63 4.80 10.81 5.02
CA ALA A 63 5.27 11.31 3.73
C ALA A 63 5.67 10.20 2.72
N PRO A 64 6.44 9.15 3.09
CA PRO A 64 6.79 8.05 2.18
C PRO A 64 5.60 7.25 1.67
N PHE A 65 4.47 7.27 2.36
CA PHE A 65 3.27 6.50 2.00
C PHE A 65 2.26 7.31 1.18
N VAL A 66 2.34 8.64 1.21
CA VAL A 66 1.35 9.53 0.57
C VAL A 66 1.98 10.32 -0.56
N LEU A 67 3.05 11.08 -0.27
CA LEU A 67 3.68 11.95 -1.27
C LEU A 67 4.29 11.14 -2.40
N PHE A 68 4.73 9.93 -2.09
CA PHE A 68 5.29 9.01 -3.04
C PHE A 68 4.32 8.65 -4.18
N PHE A 69 3.02 8.52 -3.89
CA PHE A 69 2.05 8.16 -4.91
C PHE A 69 1.52 9.36 -5.70
N LEU A 70 1.86 10.60 -5.34
CA LEU A 70 1.37 11.80 -6.03
C LEU A 70 1.68 11.83 -7.54
N PRO A 71 2.87 11.45 -8.02
CA PRO A 71 3.13 11.38 -9.46
C PRO A 71 2.18 10.40 -10.17
N TYR A 72 1.77 9.32 -9.52
CA TYR A 72 0.85 8.34 -10.09
C TYR A 72 -0.60 8.77 -9.99
N VAL A 73 -0.96 9.55 -8.97
CA VAL A 73 -2.25 10.25 -8.92
C VAL A 73 -2.33 11.23 -10.09
N ALA A 74 -1.29 12.05 -10.29
CA ALA A 74 -1.22 12.98 -11.42
C ALA A 74 -1.28 12.22 -12.75
N TRP A 75 -0.55 11.13 -12.89
CA TRP A 75 -0.62 10.25 -14.06
C TRP A 75 -2.04 9.73 -14.28
N ALA A 76 -2.68 9.12 -13.28
CA ALA A 76 -4.02 8.57 -13.42
C ALA A 76 -5.05 9.65 -13.81
N VAL A 77 -4.91 10.88 -13.29
CA VAL A 77 -5.77 12.00 -13.68
C VAL A 77 -5.54 12.40 -15.14
N LEU A 78 -4.29 12.40 -15.61
CA LEU A 78 -3.92 12.81 -16.97
C LEU A 78 -4.19 11.72 -18.02
N ALA A 79 -3.84 10.47 -17.72
CA ALA A 79 -3.99 9.31 -18.60
C ALA A 79 -5.45 8.88 -18.78
N ARG A 80 -6.33 9.29 -17.85
CA ARG A 80 -7.77 8.95 -17.85
C ARG A 80 -7.98 7.44 -18.07
N PRO A 81 -7.40 6.57 -17.20
CA PRO A 81 -7.61 5.14 -17.31
C PRO A 81 -9.12 4.87 -17.32
N PRO A 82 -9.60 3.81 -17.99
CA PRO A 82 -11.02 3.52 -18.07
C PRO A 82 -11.59 3.38 -16.64
N LEU A 83 -12.24 4.44 -16.17
CA LEU A 83 -12.90 4.55 -14.87
C LEU A 83 -14.30 3.91 -14.91
N ALA A 84 -14.48 2.90 -15.75
CA ALA A 84 -15.76 2.21 -15.88
C ALA A 84 -16.05 1.47 -14.57
N TRP A 85 -17.20 1.76 -13.98
CA TRP A 85 -17.68 1.03 -12.83
C TRP A 85 -18.18 -0.35 -13.26
N ASP A 86 -17.85 -1.38 -12.48
CA ASP A 86 -18.36 -2.73 -12.69
C ASP A 86 -18.84 -3.36 -11.37
N TRP A 87 -20.13 -3.66 -11.30
CA TRP A 87 -20.75 -4.20 -10.08
C TRP A 87 -20.28 -5.61 -9.75
N THR A 88 -20.06 -6.45 -10.77
CA THR A 88 -19.58 -7.83 -10.58
C THR A 88 -18.19 -7.81 -9.94
N GLY A 89 -17.28 -7.01 -10.48
CA GLY A 89 -15.96 -6.75 -9.94
C GLY A 89 -16.02 -6.19 -8.53
N ALA A 90 -16.91 -5.23 -8.25
CA ALA A 90 -17.07 -4.66 -6.91
C ALA A 90 -17.50 -5.73 -5.88
N VAL A 91 -18.49 -6.57 -6.20
CA VAL A 91 -18.93 -7.67 -5.31
C VAL A 91 -17.80 -8.67 -5.07
N LEU A 92 -17.06 -9.05 -6.11
CA LEU A 92 -15.90 -9.94 -5.98
C LEU A 92 -14.78 -9.32 -5.13
N ALA A 93 -14.51 -8.03 -5.31
CA ALA A 93 -13.49 -7.30 -4.55
C ALA A 93 -13.85 -7.20 -3.06
N LEU A 94 -15.12 -6.91 -2.75
CA LEU A 94 -15.64 -6.90 -1.38
C LEU A 94 -15.60 -8.29 -0.76
N GLY A 95 -16.02 -9.32 -1.51
CA GLY A 95 -15.97 -10.72 -1.07
C GLY A 95 -14.54 -11.17 -0.76
N ALA A 96 -13.57 -10.79 -1.60
CA ALA A 96 -12.16 -11.08 -1.40
C ALA A 96 -11.61 -10.41 -0.13
N ALA A 97 -11.88 -9.11 0.05
CA ALA A 97 -11.50 -8.39 1.28
C ALA A 97 -12.11 -9.05 2.53
N GLY A 98 -13.41 -9.38 2.47
CA GLY A 98 -14.12 -10.09 3.54
C GLY A 98 -13.53 -11.46 3.85
N ALA A 99 -13.19 -12.26 2.83
CA ALA A 99 -12.57 -13.57 3.01
C ALA A 99 -11.17 -13.49 3.64
N VAL A 100 -10.35 -12.52 3.23
CA VAL A 100 -9.04 -12.29 3.84
C VAL A 100 -9.21 -11.90 5.31
N TYR A 101 -10.18 -11.06 5.65
CA TYR A 101 -10.46 -10.74 7.06
C TYR A 101 -10.97 -11.94 7.85
N ALA A 102 -11.89 -12.72 7.31
CA ALA A 102 -12.38 -13.94 7.95
C ALA A 102 -11.21 -14.89 8.28
N SER A 103 -10.24 -15.03 7.36
CA SER A 103 -9.04 -15.84 7.57
C SER A 103 -8.13 -15.31 8.69
N ASN A 104 -8.21 -14.01 9.02
CA ASN A 104 -7.41 -13.36 10.05
C ASN A 104 -8.22 -12.89 11.27
N TRP A 105 -9.43 -13.44 11.45
CA TRP A 105 -10.39 -12.94 12.43
C TRP A 105 -9.85 -12.90 13.87
N ARG A 106 -9.05 -13.91 14.25
CA ARG A 106 -8.45 -13.98 15.60
C ARG A 106 -7.54 -12.78 15.88
N GLN A 107 -6.68 -12.41 14.94
CA GLN A 107 -5.78 -11.26 15.08
C GLN A 107 -6.56 -9.95 15.03
N LEU A 108 -7.57 -9.85 14.17
CA LEU A 108 -8.42 -8.67 14.07
C LEU A 108 -9.15 -8.38 15.38
N ARG A 109 -9.71 -9.42 16.02
CA ARG A 109 -10.41 -9.31 17.30
C ARG A 109 -9.52 -8.71 18.40
N LEU A 110 -8.23 -9.06 18.44
CA LEU A 110 -7.28 -8.48 19.40
C LEU A 110 -7.16 -6.96 19.24
N GLY A 111 -7.20 -6.44 18.02
CA GLY A 111 -7.17 -4.99 17.79
C GLY A 111 -8.44 -4.25 18.21
N PHE A 112 -9.49 -4.96 18.60
CA PHE A 112 -10.72 -4.39 19.18
C PHE A 112 -10.90 -4.73 20.66
N ASP A 113 -10.00 -5.52 21.24
CA ASP A 113 -10.07 -5.92 22.64
C ASP A 113 -9.84 -4.71 23.55
N ARG A 114 -10.84 -4.36 24.35
CA ARG A 114 -10.81 -3.14 25.16
C ARG A 114 -9.75 -3.20 26.25
N GLU A 115 -9.61 -4.34 26.93
CA GLU A 115 -8.65 -4.52 28.03
C GLU A 115 -7.22 -4.37 27.50
N LEU A 116 -6.93 -4.96 26.34
CA LEU A 116 -5.64 -4.82 25.68
C LEU A 116 -5.34 -3.37 25.27
N LEU A 117 -6.35 -2.64 24.78
CA LEU A 117 -6.17 -1.25 24.34
C LEU A 117 -6.01 -0.26 25.50
N GLU A 118 -6.60 -0.55 26.67
CA GLU A 118 -6.46 0.27 27.88
C GLU A 118 -5.04 0.22 28.46
N ILE A 119 -4.32 -0.90 28.31
CA ILE A 119 -2.92 -1.02 28.77
C ILE A 119 -1.89 -0.47 27.77
N MET A 120 -2.29 -0.15 26.54
CA MET A 120 -1.42 0.48 25.56
C MET A 120 -1.11 1.94 25.93
N PRO A 121 -0.05 2.55 25.37
CA PRO A 121 0.13 3.99 25.48
C PRO A 121 -1.06 4.76 24.88
N PRO A 122 -1.49 5.88 25.50
CA PRO A 122 -2.60 6.69 25.00
C PRO A 122 -2.29 7.24 23.61
N LEU A 123 -3.34 7.40 22.79
CA LEU A 123 -3.21 7.85 21.41
C LEU A 123 -3.68 9.30 21.26
N HIS A 124 -2.86 10.15 20.66
CA HIS A 124 -3.29 11.49 20.26
C HIS A 124 -4.26 11.43 19.07
N PHE A 125 -5.21 12.36 19.04
CA PHE A 125 -6.18 12.47 17.93
C PHE A 125 -5.47 12.66 16.57
N THR A 126 -4.47 13.53 16.53
CA THR A 126 -3.69 13.81 15.31
C THR A 126 -3.00 12.56 14.78
N THR A 127 -2.36 11.79 15.66
CA THR A 127 -1.76 10.50 15.31
C THR A 127 -2.81 9.51 14.80
N ALA A 128 -3.97 9.42 15.45
CA ALA A 128 -5.05 8.54 15.00
C ALA A 128 -5.54 8.92 13.60
N ALA A 129 -5.84 10.21 13.39
CA ALA A 129 -6.31 10.73 12.10
C ALA A 129 -5.28 10.52 10.98
N LEU A 130 -4.00 10.83 11.23
CA LEU A 130 -2.95 10.69 10.22
C LEU A 130 -2.67 9.22 9.88
N ARG A 131 -2.70 8.30 10.87
CA ARG A 131 -2.56 6.86 10.60
C ARG A 131 -3.74 6.31 9.80
N SER A 132 -4.97 6.68 10.14
CA SER A 132 -6.15 6.28 9.37
C SER A 132 -6.10 6.83 7.94
N TYR A 133 -5.73 8.12 7.77
CA TYR A 133 -5.54 8.71 6.46
C TYR A 133 -4.44 7.99 5.66
N GLN A 134 -3.29 7.72 6.27
CA GLN A 134 -2.18 7.02 5.64
C GLN A 134 -2.60 5.64 5.12
N LEU A 135 -3.35 4.86 5.93
CA LEU A 135 -3.83 3.53 5.52
C LEU A 135 -4.73 3.61 4.27
N LEU A 136 -5.63 4.58 4.23
CA LEU A 136 -6.57 4.73 3.11
C LEU A 136 -5.90 5.34 1.88
N ALA A 137 -5.06 6.36 2.07
CA ALA A 137 -4.31 7.01 1.00
C ALA A 137 -3.30 6.05 0.35
N ALA A 138 -2.65 5.19 1.14
CA ALA A 138 -1.77 4.15 0.62
C ALA A 138 -2.54 3.14 -0.24
N ALA A 139 -3.72 2.67 0.19
CA ALA A 139 -4.54 1.77 -0.63
C ALA A 139 -4.88 2.38 -1.99
N VAL A 140 -5.31 3.65 -1.99
CA VAL A 140 -5.61 4.39 -3.23
C VAL A 140 -4.36 4.51 -4.11
N GLY A 141 -3.25 5.00 -3.55
CA GLY A 141 -2.00 5.19 -4.29
C GLY A 141 -1.46 3.89 -4.89
N GLN A 142 -1.51 2.79 -4.13
CA GLN A 142 -1.11 1.47 -4.57
C GLN A 142 -1.98 0.97 -5.72
N GLU A 143 -3.31 1.09 -5.65
CA GLU A 143 -4.17 0.66 -6.77
C GLU A 143 -3.99 1.52 -8.02
N LEU A 144 -3.85 2.85 -7.86
CA LEU A 144 -3.55 3.73 -8.99
C LEU A 144 -2.23 3.34 -9.68
N PHE A 145 -1.22 2.96 -8.90
CA PHE A 145 0.05 2.50 -9.43
C PHE A 145 -0.04 1.10 -10.07
N TYR A 146 -0.44 0.08 -9.30
CA TYR A 146 -0.37 -1.32 -9.73
C TYR A 146 -1.47 -1.74 -10.69
N ARG A 147 -2.65 -1.10 -10.66
CA ARG A 147 -3.81 -1.43 -11.51
C ARG A 147 -4.08 -0.35 -12.53
N GLY A 148 -3.69 0.90 -12.26
CA GLY A 148 -3.65 1.95 -13.28
C GLY A 148 -2.39 1.80 -14.14
N VAL A 149 -1.26 2.31 -13.64
CA VAL A 149 -0.01 2.47 -14.40
C VAL A 149 0.53 1.14 -14.94
N VAL A 150 0.74 0.14 -14.07
CA VAL A 150 1.35 -1.13 -14.50
C VAL A 150 0.49 -1.84 -15.57
N PHE A 151 -0.84 -1.80 -15.43
CA PHE A 151 -1.73 -2.41 -16.43
C PHE A 151 -1.76 -1.63 -17.73
N GLU A 152 -1.82 -0.30 -17.67
CA GLU A 152 -1.81 0.56 -18.87
C GLU A 152 -0.62 0.24 -19.78
N PHE A 153 0.58 0.14 -19.18
CA PHE A 153 1.81 -0.11 -19.93
C PHE A 153 2.04 -1.58 -20.29
N LEU A 154 1.76 -2.53 -19.39
CA LEU A 154 2.17 -3.93 -19.62
C LEU A 154 1.06 -4.82 -20.15
N ARG A 155 -0.21 -4.48 -19.97
CA ARG A 155 -1.32 -5.33 -20.45
C ARG A 155 -1.27 -5.54 -21.97
N PRO A 156 -1.01 -4.53 -22.82
CA PRO A 156 -1.00 -4.73 -24.28
C PRO A 156 0.05 -5.73 -24.75
N THR A 157 1.17 -5.84 -24.04
CA THR A 157 2.31 -6.68 -24.42
C THR A 157 2.34 -8.02 -23.70
N MET A 158 1.94 -8.07 -22.43
CA MET A 158 2.03 -9.26 -21.58
C MET A 158 0.72 -10.06 -21.46
N GLY A 159 -0.42 -9.46 -21.84
CA GLY A 159 -1.73 -10.06 -21.60
C GLY A 159 -1.91 -10.43 -20.13
N TRP A 160 -2.33 -11.66 -19.85
CA TRP A 160 -2.52 -12.18 -18.49
C TRP A 160 -1.27 -12.13 -17.60
N GLY A 161 -0.07 -12.10 -18.17
CA GLY A 161 1.19 -11.99 -17.43
C GLY A 161 1.25 -10.73 -16.54
N VAL A 162 0.52 -9.67 -16.89
CA VAL A 162 0.45 -8.44 -16.09
C VAL A 162 -0.14 -8.66 -14.70
N VAL A 163 -1.04 -9.64 -14.53
CA VAL A 163 -1.61 -9.99 -13.22
C VAL A 163 -0.53 -10.50 -12.27
N VAL A 164 0.37 -11.34 -12.77
CA VAL A 164 1.50 -11.88 -12.02
C VAL A 164 2.49 -10.76 -11.69
N VAL A 165 2.87 -9.93 -12.67
CA VAL A 165 3.81 -8.83 -12.45
C VAL A 165 3.27 -7.83 -11.43
N SER A 166 2.04 -7.36 -11.60
CA SER A 166 1.38 -6.44 -10.67
C SER A 166 1.33 -7.02 -9.25
N THR A 167 1.01 -8.31 -9.13
CA THR A 167 0.98 -9.00 -7.83
C THR A 167 2.35 -9.13 -7.20
N VAL A 168 3.37 -9.52 -7.95
CA VAL A 168 4.75 -9.63 -7.44
C VAL A 168 5.25 -8.28 -6.97
N LEU A 169 5.07 -7.22 -7.77
CA LEU A 169 5.50 -5.88 -7.39
C LEU A 169 4.80 -5.40 -6.10
N PHE A 170 3.48 -5.62 -6.00
CA PHE A 170 2.70 -5.31 -4.80
C PHE A 170 3.22 -6.04 -3.56
N VAL A 171 3.42 -7.35 -3.64
CA VAL A 171 3.90 -8.16 -2.50
C VAL A 171 5.31 -7.75 -2.11
N VAL A 172 6.19 -7.54 -3.08
CA VAL A 172 7.57 -7.14 -2.84
C VAL A 172 7.65 -5.77 -2.18
N GLU A 173 6.81 -4.81 -2.56
CA GLU A 173 6.69 -3.54 -1.85
C GLU A 173 6.37 -3.76 -0.36
N HIS A 174 5.41 -4.62 -0.04
CA HIS A 174 5.04 -4.92 1.35
C HIS A 174 6.19 -5.56 2.13
N LEU A 175 6.98 -6.42 1.49
CA LEU A 175 8.20 -6.99 2.10
C LEU A 175 9.26 -5.90 2.36
N GLY A 176 9.39 -4.94 1.45
CA GLY A 176 10.25 -3.77 1.62
C GLY A 176 9.81 -2.86 2.77
N ASN A 177 8.51 -2.78 3.05
CA ASN A 177 7.92 -1.98 4.12
C ASN A 177 8.09 -2.55 5.54
N ARG A 178 8.90 -3.59 5.74
CA ARG A 178 9.26 -4.16 7.07
C ARG A 178 9.72 -3.13 8.09
N TRP A 179 10.31 -2.03 7.64
CA TRP A 179 10.78 -0.94 8.50
C TRP A 179 9.64 -0.23 9.24
N ALA A 180 8.40 -0.35 8.78
CA ALA A 180 7.21 0.24 9.41
C ALA A 180 6.68 -0.57 10.60
N GLY A 181 7.33 -1.69 10.96
CA GLY A 181 6.95 -2.52 12.11
C GLY A 181 5.81 -3.49 11.82
N ALA A 182 5.49 -3.74 10.54
CA ALA A 182 4.56 -4.80 10.15
C ALA A 182 5.14 -6.18 10.53
N VAL A 183 4.33 -7.01 11.17
CA VAL A 183 4.66 -8.43 11.38
C VAL A 183 4.53 -9.12 10.03
N LEU A 184 5.67 -9.30 9.36
CA LEU A 184 5.76 -10.05 8.10
C LEU A 184 5.85 -11.55 8.40
N ASP A 185 4.74 -12.13 8.81
CA ASP A 185 4.62 -13.59 8.83
C ASP A 185 4.25 -14.14 7.44
N ILE A 186 4.51 -15.43 7.23
CA ILE A 186 4.20 -16.10 5.96
C ILE A 186 2.70 -16.00 5.65
N ALA A 187 1.86 -16.06 6.68
CA ALA A 187 0.41 -15.97 6.53
C ALA A 187 -0.03 -14.60 5.96
N TYR A 188 0.63 -13.52 6.38
CA TYR A 188 0.42 -12.16 5.88
C TYR A 188 0.80 -12.09 4.41
N VAL A 189 1.98 -12.58 4.04
CA VAL A 189 2.45 -12.61 2.65
C VAL A 189 1.47 -13.38 1.75
N VAL A 190 1.00 -14.54 2.21
CA VAL A 190 -0.01 -15.34 1.49
C VAL A 190 -1.31 -14.55 1.32
N ARG A 191 -1.83 -13.93 2.39
CA ARG A 191 -3.06 -13.13 2.36
C ARG A 191 -2.97 -11.96 1.37
N ILE A 192 -1.90 -11.18 1.41
CA ILE A 192 -1.74 -10.04 0.49
C ILE A 192 -1.50 -10.49 -0.95
N THR A 193 -0.84 -11.65 -1.15
CA THR A 193 -0.66 -12.24 -2.48
C THR A 193 -2.00 -12.65 -3.08
N ILE A 194 -2.85 -13.34 -2.30
CA ILE A 194 -4.20 -13.74 -2.71
C ILE A 194 -5.05 -12.51 -3.02
N LEU A 195 -5.10 -11.55 -2.09
CA LEU A 195 -5.86 -10.31 -2.29
C LEU A 195 -5.44 -9.60 -3.57
N SER A 196 -4.14 -9.36 -3.72
CA SER A 196 -3.56 -8.68 -4.88
C SER A 196 -3.85 -9.42 -6.19
N THR A 197 -3.74 -10.75 -6.19
CA THR A 197 -4.04 -11.58 -7.37
C THR A 197 -5.50 -11.41 -7.79
N ILE A 198 -6.43 -11.44 -6.83
CA ILE A 198 -7.86 -11.27 -7.10
C ILE A 198 -8.16 -9.87 -7.63
N LEU A 199 -7.65 -8.81 -7.00
CA LEU A 199 -7.88 -7.43 -7.45
C LEU A 199 -7.27 -7.17 -8.84
N ALA A 200 -6.07 -7.71 -9.11
CA ALA A 200 -5.45 -7.64 -10.43
C ALA A 200 -6.25 -8.44 -11.48
N THR A 201 -6.80 -9.60 -11.12
CA THR A 201 -7.65 -10.40 -12.01
C THR A 201 -8.95 -9.66 -12.33
N ILE A 202 -9.59 -9.03 -11.34
CA ILE A 202 -10.77 -8.18 -11.55
C ILE A 202 -10.43 -7.06 -12.53
N MET A 203 -9.35 -6.31 -12.30
CA MET A 203 -8.90 -5.24 -13.21
C MET A 203 -8.66 -5.78 -14.64
N PHE A 204 -8.04 -6.95 -14.78
CA PHE A 204 -7.80 -7.56 -16.09
C PHE A 204 -9.10 -7.87 -16.84
N MET A 205 -10.05 -8.49 -16.14
CA MET A 205 -11.31 -8.98 -16.72
C MET A 205 -12.30 -7.86 -17.00
N THR A 206 -12.42 -6.89 -16.10
CA THR A 206 -13.48 -5.87 -16.16
C THR A 206 -12.96 -4.52 -16.63
N GLY A 207 -11.64 -4.28 -16.55
CA GLY A 207 -11.05 -2.96 -16.75
C GLY A 207 -11.39 -1.96 -15.64
N SER A 208 -12.08 -2.38 -14.57
CA SER A 208 -12.57 -1.47 -13.53
C SER A 208 -11.55 -1.25 -12.42
N LEU A 209 -10.86 -0.11 -12.49
CA LEU A 209 -9.97 0.34 -11.41
C LEU A 209 -10.74 0.62 -10.12
N TRP A 210 -11.98 1.10 -10.23
CA TRP A 210 -12.83 1.39 -9.07
C TRP A 210 -13.18 0.15 -8.26
N ALA A 211 -13.46 -0.97 -8.92
CA ALA A 211 -13.72 -2.23 -8.23
C ALA A 211 -12.50 -2.68 -7.41
N ALA A 212 -11.29 -2.62 -8.01
CA ALA A 212 -10.05 -2.96 -7.31
C ALA A 212 -9.79 -2.01 -6.13
N LEU A 213 -9.96 -0.70 -6.34
CA LEU A 213 -9.80 0.34 -5.32
C LEU A 213 -10.78 0.16 -4.17
N LEU A 214 -12.05 -0.15 -4.45
CA LEU A 214 -13.04 -0.44 -3.42
C LEU A 214 -12.60 -1.62 -2.55
N GLY A 215 -12.22 -2.75 -3.18
CA GLY A 215 -11.77 -3.93 -2.45
C GLY A 215 -10.60 -3.64 -1.52
N HIS A 216 -9.59 -2.92 -2.01
CA HIS A 216 -8.41 -2.57 -1.21
C HIS A 216 -8.73 -1.55 -0.12
N VAL A 217 -9.51 -0.51 -0.39
CA VAL A 217 -9.94 0.46 0.62
C VAL A 217 -10.72 -0.23 1.74
N ILE A 218 -11.62 -1.16 1.40
CA ILE A 218 -12.34 -1.96 2.40
C ILE A 218 -11.39 -2.88 3.17
N TYR A 219 -10.35 -3.44 2.53
CA TYR A 219 -9.27 -4.17 3.19
C TYR A 219 -8.39 -3.30 4.12
N ASN A 220 -8.34 -1.98 3.92
CA ASN A 220 -7.64 -1.08 4.84
C ASN A 220 -8.58 -0.39 5.84
N LEU A 221 -9.90 -0.50 5.65
CA LEU A 221 -10.88 0.11 6.53
C LEU A 221 -10.88 -0.52 7.93
N PHE A 222 -10.63 -1.83 8.08
CA PHE A 222 -10.60 -2.45 9.42
C PHE A 222 -9.39 -1.99 10.24
N PRO A 223 -8.14 -2.00 9.72
CA PRO A 223 -7.02 -1.39 10.42
C PRO A 223 -7.27 0.09 10.77
N ALA A 224 -7.88 0.86 9.87
CA ALA A 224 -8.24 2.24 10.14
C ALA A 224 -9.29 2.37 11.25
N ALA A 225 -10.27 1.46 11.30
CA ALA A 225 -11.26 1.37 12.36
C ALA A 225 -10.65 0.95 13.70
N GLN A 226 -9.66 0.05 13.72
CA GLN A 226 -8.91 -0.31 14.92
C GLN A 226 -8.15 0.90 15.50
N VAL A 227 -7.54 1.73 14.64
CA VAL A 227 -6.89 2.98 15.06
C VAL A 227 -7.90 3.94 15.70
N ALA A 228 -9.06 4.14 15.05
CA ALA A 228 -10.12 4.99 15.57
C ALA A 228 -10.71 4.46 16.90
N TRP A 229 -10.90 3.14 17.00
CA TRP A 229 -11.38 2.47 18.21
C TRP A 229 -10.39 2.61 19.36
N ARG A 230 -9.09 2.41 19.11
CA ARG A 230 -8.03 2.64 20.10
C ARG A 230 -8.06 4.06 20.64
N TYR A 231 -8.18 5.07 19.77
CA TYR A 231 -8.30 6.47 20.20
C TYR A 231 -9.51 6.67 21.12
N ARG A 232 -10.66 6.06 20.78
CA ARG A 232 -11.87 6.16 21.61
C ARG A 232 -11.70 5.53 22.99
N VAL A 233 -11.04 4.37 23.07
CA VAL A 233 -10.84 3.64 24.33
C VAL A 233 -9.78 4.32 25.20
N ASN A 234 -8.66 4.74 24.62
CA ASN A 234 -7.50 5.25 25.34
C ASN A 234 -6.96 6.55 24.69
N PRO A 235 -7.72 7.66 24.77
CA PRO A 235 -7.30 8.94 24.22
C PRO A 235 -6.22 9.57 25.10
N TYR A 236 -5.25 10.23 24.46
CA TYR A 236 -4.37 11.14 25.19
C TYR A 236 -5.17 12.32 25.74
N ARG A 237 -5.22 12.43 27.07
CA ARG A 237 -5.75 13.59 27.76
C ARG A 237 -4.55 14.38 28.25
N SER A 238 -4.31 15.56 27.71
CA SER A 238 -3.37 16.48 28.35
C SER A 238 -3.90 16.67 29.77
N SER A 239 -3.10 16.32 30.78
CA SER A 239 -3.39 16.68 32.16
C SER A 239 -3.55 18.20 32.17
N ALA A 240 -4.80 18.66 32.22
CA ALA A 240 -5.11 20.08 32.24
C ALA A 240 -4.41 20.64 33.50
N THR A 241 -3.36 21.42 33.25
CA THR A 241 -2.82 22.39 34.21
C THR A 241 -3.77 23.56 34.30
#